data_AF-A0A1H0CBM0-F1
#
_entry.id   AF-A0A1H0CBM0-F1
#
_cell.length_a   1.000
_cell.length_b   1.000
_cell.length_c   1.000
_cell.angle_alpha   90.00
_cell.angle_beta   90.00
_cell.angle_gamma   90.00
#
_symmetry.space_group_name_H-M   'P 1'
#
loop_
_entity.id
_entity.type
_entity.pdbx_description
1 polymer ?
#
loop_
_entity_poly.entity_id
_entity_poly.type
_entity_poly.pdbx_seq_one_letter_code
_entity_poly.pdbx_strand_id
1 'polypeptide(L)' 'MANPVERALTDLDIGMRNLKTRIKAIPVRREGFKKLHDDFARLAAELSVEMRYAQKRLRS' A
#
# COMPACT_ATOMS: atom_id res chain seq x y z
N MET A 1 7.94 18.75 17.29
CA MET A 1 6.75 17.93 17.58
C MET A 1 6.26 17.34 16.26
N ALA A 2 6.15 16.02 16.13
CA ALA A 2 5.66 15.42 14.88
C ALA A 2 4.18 15.78 14.69
N ASN A 3 3.87 16.45 13.57
CA ASN A 3 2.53 16.90 13.21
C ASN A 3 1.59 15.67 13.16
N PRO A 4 0.37 15.71 13.73
CA PRO A 4 -0.61 14.64 13.62
C PRO A 4 -0.77 14.07 12.19
N VAL A 5 -0.63 14.93 11.18
CA VAL A 5 -0.65 14.55 9.76
C VAL A 5 0.51 13.62 9.39
N GLU A 6 1.73 13.89 9.87
CA GLU A 6 2.90 13.04 9.59
C GLU A 6 2.79 11.66 10.23
N ARG A 7 2.19 11.59 11.42
CA ARG A 7 1.89 10.32 12.09
C ARG A 7 0.86 9.52 11.29
N ALA A 8 -0.25 10.14 10.90
CA ALA A 8 -1.26 9.49 10.07
C ALA A 8 -0.68 8.96 8.74
N LEU A 9 0.19 9.74 8.08
CA LEU A 9 0.86 9.30 6.85
C LEU A 9 1.81 8.12 7.08
N THR A 10 2.49 8.09 8.22
CA THR A 10 3.39 6.99 8.59
C THR A 10 2.60 5.71 8.86
N ASP A 11 1.49 5.80 9.60
CA ASP A 11 0.61 4.67 9.88
C ASP A 11 -0.01 4.11 8.60
N LEU A 12 -0.36 4.99 7.65
CA LEU A 12 -0.86 4.62 6.33
C LEU A 12 0.20 3.85 5.51
N ASP A 13 1.47 4.31 5.47
CA ASP A 13 2.55 3.59 4.77
C ASP A 13 2.83 2.23 5.41
N ILE A 14 2.78 2.12 6.75
CA ILE A 14 2.90 0.84 7.46
C ILE A 14 1.73 -0.09 7.07
N GLY A 15 0.50 0.42 7.08
CA GLY A 15 -0.69 -0.33 6.66
C GLY A 15 -0.58 -0.85 5.22
N MET A 16 -0.12 -0.03 4.29
CA MET A 16 0.07 -0.42 2.88
C MET A 16 1.17 -1.47 2.70
N ARG A 17 2.28 -1.39 3.44
CA ARG A 17 3.31 -2.43 3.44
C ARG A 17 2.77 -3.76 3.97
N ASN A 18 2.00 -3.72 5.05
CA ASN A 18 1.37 -4.91 5.62
C ASN A 18 0.35 -5.52 4.65
N LEU A 19 -0.46 -4.70 3.99
CA LEU A 19 -1.38 -5.14 2.95
C LEU A 19 -0.64 -5.84 1.81
N LYS A 20 0.43 -5.24 1.28
CA LYS A 20 1.27 -5.84 0.23
C LYS A 20 1.84 -7.20 0.63
N THR A 21 2.33 -7.33 1.87
CA THR A 21 2.85 -8.59 2.40
C THR A 21 1.74 -9.65 2.51
N ARG A 22 0.56 -9.27 2.99
CA ARG A 22 -0.58 -10.18 3.12
C ARG A 22 -1.10 -10.65 1.76
N ILE A 23 -1.19 -9.76 0.76
CA ILE A 23 -1.59 -10.11 -0.61
C ILE A 23 -0.66 -11.21 -1.16
N LYS A 24 0.65 -11.00 -1.06
CA LYS A 24 1.66 -11.97 -1.53
C LYS A 24 1.58 -13.33 -0.84
N ALA A 25 1.06 -13.38 0.39
CA ALA A 25 0.91 -14.62 1.14
C ALA A 25 -0.32 -15.42 0.70
N ILE A 26 -1.24 -14.85 -0.10
CA ILE A 26 -2.42 -15.57 -0.56
C ILE A 26 -2.02 -16.61 -1.60
N PRO A 27 -2.37 -17.90 -1.43
CA PRO A 27 -2.03 -18.94 -2.39
C PRO A 27 -2.75 -18.68 -3.73
N VAL A 28 -1.98 -18.35 -4.75
CA VAL A 28 -2.46 -17.97 -6.10
C VAL A 28 -3.03 -19.16 -6.90
N ARG A 29 -3.07 -20.36 -6.30
CA ARG A 29 -3.32 -21.65 -6.99
C ARG A 29 -4.79 -21.99 -7.23
N ARG A 30 -5.74 -21.13 -6.85
CA ARG A 30 -7.15 -21.27 -7.25
C ARG A 30 -7.35 -20.63 -8.62
N GLU A 31 -7.77 -21.41 -9.61
CA GLU A 31 -8.13 -20.90 -10.94
C GLU A 31 -9.08 -19.69 -10.81
N GLY A 32 -8.83 -18.64 -11.62
CA GLY A 32 -9.56 -17.37 -11.56
C GLY A 32 -9.04 -16.35 -10.53
N PHE A 33 -8.34 -16.78 -9.48
CA PHE A 33 -7.85 -15.87 -8.43
C PHE A 33 -6.55 -15.15 -8.78
N LYS A 34 -5.72 -15.73 -9.67
CA LYS A 34 -4.43 -15.13 -10.07
C LYS A 34 -4.56 -13.74 -10.66
N LYS A 35 -5.46 -13.56 -11.62
CA LYS A 35 -5.67 -12.25 -12.26
C LYS A 35 -6.12 -11.21 -11.24
N LEU A 36 -7.10 -11.55 -10.40
CA LEU A 36 -7.59 -10.68 -9.34
C LEU A 36 -6.49 -10.32 -8.32
N HIS A 37 -5.67 -11.29 -7.93
CA HIS A 37 -4.53 -11.07 -7.05
C HIS A 37 -3.51 -10.12 -7.68
N ASP A 38 -3.15 -10.34 -8.95
CA ASP A 38 -2.15 -9.56 -9.65
C ASP A 38 -2.64 -8.11 -9.90
N ASP A 39 -3.91 -7.95 -10.30
CA ASP A 39 -4.55 -6.65 -10.46
C ASP A 39 -4.61 -5.88 -9.13
N PHE A 40 -4.99 -6.56 -8.04
CA PHE A 40 -5.03 -5.95 -6.72
C PHE A 40 -3.64 -5.58 -6.19
N ALA A 41 -2.63 -6.43 -6.41
CA ALA A 41 -1.25 -6.14 -6.05
C ALA A 41 -0.71 -4.92 -6.82
N ARG A 42 -1.11 -4.75 -8.09
CA ARG A 42 -0.76 -3.59 -8.91
C ARG A 42 -1.39 -2.31 -8.36
N LEU A 43 -2.70 -2.31 -8.12
CA LEU A 43 -3.42 -1.16 -7.54
C LEU A 43 -2.86 -0.76 -6.18
N ALA A 44 -2.52 -1.72 -5.32
CA ALA A 44 -1.90 -1.45 -4.03
C ALA A 44 -0.50 -0.81 -4.16
N ALA A 45 0.26 -1.18 -5.21
CA ALA A 45 1.55 -0.56 -5.49
C ALA A 45 1.40 0.88 -6.00
N GLU A 46 0.47 1.13 -6.92
CA GLU A 46 0.13 2.48 -7.43
C GLU A 46 -0.28 3.40 -6.27
N LEU A 47 -1.21 2.96 -5.40
CA LEU A 47 -1.63 3.72 -4.23
C LEU A 47 -0.47 4.05 -3.28
N SER A 48 0.46 3.11 -3.09
CA SER A 48 1.65 3.33 -2.25
C SER A 48 2.57 4.41 -2.81
N VAL A 49 2.67 4.54 -4.14
CA VAL A 49 3.47 5.58 -4.79
C VAL A 49 2.82 6.95 -4.59
N GLU A 50 1.51 7.06 -4.84
CA GLU A 50 0.77 8.32 -4.67
C GLU A 50 0.82 8.82 -3.23
N MET A 51 0.68 7.93 -2.25
CA MET A 51 0.81 8.29 -0.84
C MET A 51 2.21 8.81 -0.49
N ARG A 52 3.27 8.21 -1.03
CA ARG A 52 4.64 8.70 -0.82
C ARG A 52 4.86 10.05 -1.47
N TYR A 53 4.26 10.29 -2.64
CA TYR A 53 4.28 11.58 -3.30
C TYR A 53 3.58 12.65 -2.44
N ALA A 54 2.36 12.36 -1.95
CA ALA A 54 1.62 13.24 -1.04
C ALA A 54 2.41 13.54 0.25
N GLN A 55 3.06 12.52 0.84
CA GLN A 55 3.90 12.70 2.02
C GLN A 55 5.09 13.63 1.76
N LYS A 56 5.76 13.51 0.62
CA LYS A 56 6.85 14.43 0.24
C LYS A 56 6.33 15.86 0.08
N ARG A 57 5.15 16.03 -0.51
CA ARG A 57 4.54 17.34 -0.75
C ARG A 57 4.05 18.03 0.53
N LEU A 58 3.59 17.26 1.51
CA LEU A 58 3.15 17.78 2.81
C LEU A 58 4.32 18.10 3.76
N ARG A 59 5.53 17.60 3.46
CA ARG A 59 6.76 17.90 4.20
C ARG A 59 7.59 19.04 3.58
N SER A 60 7.26 19.47 2.35
CA SER A 60 7.87 20.62 1.65
C SER A 60 7.11 21.90 1.96
#